data_AF-A0AAP0BQ89-F1
#
_entry.id   AF-A0AAP0BQ89-F1
#
_cell.length_a   1.000
_cell.length_b   1.000
_cell.length_c   1.000
_cell.angle_alpha   90.00
_cell.angle_beta   90.00
_cell.angle_gamma   90.00
#
_symmetry.space_group_name_H-M   'P 1'
#
loop_
_entity.id
_entity.type
_entity.pdbx_description
1 polymer ?
#
loop_
_entity_poly.entity_id
_entity_poly.type
_entity_poly.pdbx_seq_one_letter_code
_entity_poly.pdbx_strand_id
1 'polypeptide(L)'
;MYGYWGWCSYSSYISILGSFRARVIHSKGHHEYAVVPITCFIIICLFALQHFGTHHIGFLFAPVVVAWLLVISALGIYNIMHWNPHVYQALSPYYMLRFLRKTRKGGWMSLGGILLCITGSEAMFADLGHFSYIAIQIAFTALVYPALILAYMGQAAYLSRHHKIYTSYQIGFYASVPESLRWAVLIVAILASVVGSQAIISGTFSIINQSQSLGCFPRVKVVHTSDKIHGQIYIPEINWMLMILCVAVAVGFRDTKHMGNASGLAVITVMLVTTALTSLVMMLCWDKPPLLALAFFLFFGSIEALYFSASLIKFLEGAWFPILLALFLMAIMYVWHYATIKKYEYDLHNKVSLDWLLALGDKLGIVRVPGIGLVYTGLIAGIPANFSRFVTNLPAFHSILVFVCIKFVPVPYVPPAERYLVGRIGPPIHRSYRCIVRYGYRDVHQDIDSFEAELIARLVDFVKLDATR
;
A
#
# COMPACT_ATOMS: atom_id res chain seq x y z
N MET A 1 3.19 -5.25 1.56
CA MET A 1 2.04 -5.20 2.49
C MET A 1 2.46 -4.98 3.94
N TYR A 2 3.38 -5.77 4.49
CA TYR A 2 3.70 -5.77 5.93
C TYR A 2 4.46 -4.53 6.46
N GLY A 3 5.35 -3.93 5.65
CA GLY A 3 6.01 -2.67 6.00
C GLY A 3 5.03 -1.50 6.11
N TYR A 4 4.05 -1.44 5.21
CA TYR A 4 3.09 -0.33 5.05
C TYR A 4 2.12 -0.16 6.23
N TRP A 5 1.73 -1.24 6.90
CA TRP A 5 0.81 -1.19 8.05
C TRP A 5 1.43 -0.57 9.30
N GLY A 6 2.68 -0.96 9.62
CA GLY A 6 3.44 -0.27 10.66
C GLY A 6 3.68 1.18 10.26
N TRP A 7 4.07 1.40 9.01
CA TRP A 7 4.39 2.70 8.45
C TRP A 7 3.30 3.77 8.50
N CYS A 8 2.07 3.36 8.20
CA CYS A 8 0.90 4.21 8.26
C CYS A 8 0.68 4.77 9.68
N SER A 9 0.98 3.93 10.68
CA SER A 9 0.99 4.27 12.09
C SER A 9 2.20 5.12 12.50
N TYR A 10 3.37 4.83 11.93
CA TYR A 10 4.63 5.47 12.31
C TYR A 10 4.85 6.84 11.68
N SER A 11 4.64 7.02 10.39
CA SER A 11 4.92 8.28 9.68
C SER A 11 4.00 9.41 10.17
N SER A 12 2.72 9.11 10.36
CA SER A 12 1.74 10.05 10.92
C SER A 12 2.17 10.54 12.29
N TYR A 13 2.56 9.62 13.18
CA TYR A 13 3.00 9.95 14.53
C TYR A 13 4.35 10.69 14.57
N ILE A 14 5.36 10.28 13.80
CA ILE A 14 6.69 10.93 13.78
C ILE A 14 6.59 12.37 13.28
N SER A 15 5.85 12.59 12.20
CA SER A 15 5.75 13.89 11.55
C SER A 15 4.88 14.88 12.36
N ILE A 16 3.81 14.40 13.00
CA ILE A 16 3.01 15.18 13.94
C ILE A 16 3.81 15.47 15.21
N LEU A 17 4.44 14.46 15.82
CA LEU A 17 5.16 14.63 17.08
C LEU A 17 6.45 15.45 16.91
N GLY A 18 7.14 15.35 15.78
CA GLY A 18 8.26 16.23 15.42
C GLY A 18 7.86 17.70 15.35
N SER A 19 6.64 17.98 14.88
CA SER A 19 6.07 19.33 14.86
C SER A 19 5.60 19.78 16.26
N PHE A 20 4.99 18.90 17.06
CA PHE A 20 4.56 19.24 18.42
C PHE A 20 5.71 19.37 19.41
N ARG A 21 6.81 18.61 19.26
CA ARG A 21 8.01 18.79 20.08
C ARG A 21 8.63 20.17 19.86
N ALA A 22 8.51 20.72 18.64
CA ALA A 22 8.89 22.12 18.35
C ALA A 22 8.04 23.14 19.12
N ARG A 23 6.76 22.84 19.39
CA ARG A 23 5.87 23.66 20.25
C ARG A 23 6.30 23.62 21.72
N VAL A 24 6.67 22.44 22.24
CA VAL A 24 7.09 22.27 23.64
C VAL A 24 8.44 22.94 23.92
N ILE A 25 9.34 22.98 22.94
CA ILE A 25 10.65 23.66 23.06
C ILE A 25 10.53 25.16 23.38
N HIS A 26 9.40 25.79 23.04
CA HIS A 26 9.16 27.23 23.29
C HIS A 26 8.58 27.54 24.68
N SER A 27 7.91 26.59 25.33
CA SER A 27 7.29 26.81 26.64
C SER A 27 8.10 26.11 27.74
N LYS A 28 8.84 26.89 28.54
CA LYS A 28 9.51 26.39 29.74
C LYS A 28 8.46 25.91 30.76
N GLY A 29 8.23 24.60 30.83
CA GLY A 29 7.53 23.94 31.93
C GLY A 29 6.38 23.00 31.53
N HIS A 30 6.35 21.80 32.12
CA HIS A 30 5.21 20.88 32.27
C HIS A 30 4.49 20.27 31.04
N HIS A 31 4.86 20.57 29.79
CA HIS A 31 4.11 20.07 28.62
C HIS A 31 4.55 18.73 28.01
N GLU A 32 5.57 18.02 28.53
CA GLU A 32 5.96 16.70 27.99
C GLU A 32 4.83 15.67 28.04
N TYR A 33 3.96 15.74 29.05
CA TYR A 33 2.80 14.84 29.18
C TYR A 33 1.65 15.16 28.21
N ALA A 34 1.61 16.37 27.63
CA ALA A 34 0.54 16.79 26.72
C ALA A 34 0.76 16.34 25.27
N VAL A 35 1.98 15.94 24.90
CA VAL A 35 2.34 15.62 23.51
C VAL A 35 1.64 14.35 23.02
N VAL A 36 1.62 13.28 23.83
CA VAL A 36 1.00 12.00 23.46
C VAL A 36 -0.51 12.13 23.28
N PRO A 37 -1.29 12.73 24.22
CA PRO A 37 -2.73 12.94 24.04
C PRO A 37 -3.09 13.77 22.81
N ILE A 38 -2.35 14.85 22.53
CA ILE A 38 -2.60 15.69 21.35
C ILE A 38 -2.31 14.90 20.06
N THR A 39 -1.26 14.08 20.05
CA THR A 39 -0.94 13.25 18.89
C THR A 39 -2.01 12.19 18.64
N CYS A 40 -2.51 11.54 19.71
CA CYS A 40 -3.65 10.63 19.62
C CYS A 40 -4.92 11.34 19.10
N PHE A 41 -5.21 12.56 19.58
CA PHE A 41 -6.35 13.35 19.09
C PHE A 41 -6.26 13.63 17.60
N ILE A 42 -5.08 14.02 17.10
CA ILE A 42 -4.87 14.29 15.67
C ILE A 42 -5.00 13.01 14.84
N ILE A 43 -4.44 11.89 15.32
CA ILE A 43 -4.60 10.58 14.67
C ILE A 43 -6.10 10.23 14.57
N ILE A 44 -6.85 10.33 15.66
CA ILE A 44 -8.29 10.04 15.67
C ILE A 44 -9.03 10.95 14.69
N CYS A 45 -8.76 12.27 14.71
CA CYS A 45 -9.36 13.21 13.76
C CYS A 45 -9.02 12.85 12.31
N LEU A 46 -7.76 12.52 12.04
CA LEU A 46 -7.28 12.17 10.71
C LEU A 46 -7.98 10.91 10.18
N PHE A 47 -8.10 9.86 10.99
CA PHE A 47 -8.77 8.61 10.63
C PHE A 47 -10.29 8.75 10.57
N ALA A 48 -10.88 9.59 11.43
CA ALA A 48 -12.31 9.92 11.36
C ALA A 48 -12.66 10.66 10.07
N LEU A 49 -11.80 11.58 9.61
CA LEU A 49 -12.02 12.35 8.38
C LEU A 49 -11.86 11.54 7.08
N GLN A 50 -11.35 10.30 7.15
CA GLN A 50 -11.13 9.45 5.96
C GLN A 50 -12.42 9.14 5.17
N HIS A 51 -13.56 9.03 5.87
CA HIS A 51 -14.82 8.67 5.22
C HIS A 51 -15.37 9.76 4.29
N PHE A 52 -14.93 11.02 4.44
CA PHE A 52 -15.32 12.12 3.55
C PHE A 52 -14.63 12.05 2.17
N GLY A 53 -13.74 11.06 1.96
CA GLY A 53 -13.17 10.73 0.68
C GLY A 53 -12.01 11.63 0.25
N THR A 54 -11.10 11.05 -0.53
CA THR A 54 -9.93 11.74 -1.08
C THR A 54 -10.30 12.75 -2.18
N HIS A 55 -11.51 12.66 -2.75
CA HIS A 55 -11.97 13.52 -3.85
C HIS A 55 -12.10 14.99 -3.45
N HIS A 56 -12.70 15.28 -2.29
CA HIS A 56 -12.90 16.68 -1.84
C HIS A 56 -11.62 17.33 -1.32
N ILE A 57 -10.67 16.53 -0.81
CA ILE A 57 -9.49 17.03 -0.08
C ILE A 57 -8.23 16.97 -0.96
N GLY A 58 -8.21 16.11 -1.98
CA GLY A 58 -7.05 15.86 -2.85
C GLY A 58 -6.55 17.10 -3.60
N PHE A 59 -7.43 18.05 -3.94
CA PHE A 59 -7.02 19.31 -4.58
C PHE A 59 -6.15 20.18 -3.66
N LEU A 60 -6.36 20.15 -2.34
CA LEU A 60 -5.53 20.89 -1.38
C LEU A 60 -4.17 20.23 -1.13
N PHE A 61 -3.99 18.94 -1.45
CA PHE A 61 -2.76 18.21 -1.14
C PHE A 61 -1.56 18.69 -1.94
N ALA A 62 -1.72 18.87 -3.25
CA ALA A 62 -0.62 19.30 -4.12
C ALA A 62 -0.08 20.69 -3.75
N PRO A 63 -0.91 21.74 -3.55
CA PRO A 63 -0.43 23.05 -3.10
C PRO A 63 0.30 23.01 -1.77
N VAL A 64 -0.18 22.23 -0.79
CA VAL A 64 0.47 22.11 0.54
C VAL A 64 1.85 21.48 0.42
N VAL A 65 2.01 20.41 -0.37
CA VAL A 65 3.31 19.74 -0.56
C VAL A 65 4.27 20.66 -1.31
N VAL A 66 3.82 21.33 -2.36
CA VAL A 66 4.67 22.29 -3.11
C VAL A 66 5.10 23.45 -2.20
N ALA A 67 4.18 24.01 -1.41
CA ALA A 67 4.51 25.06 -0.45
C ALA A 67 5.55 24.58 0.57
N TRP A 68 5.40 23.37 1.11
CA TRP A 68 6.39 22.79 2.02
C TRP A 68 7.77 22.63 1.36
N LEU A 69 7.82 22.07 0.14
CA LEU A 69 9.08 21.88 -0.60
C LEU A 69 9.77 23.20 -0.92
N LEU A 70 9.02 24.25 -1.27
CA LEU A 70 9.56 25.59 -1.49
C LEU A 70 10.10 26.22 -0.21
N VAL A 71 9.36 26.08 0.90
CA VAL A 71 9.78 26.60 2.22
C VAL A 71 11.08 25.95 2.69
N ILE A 72 11.20 24.62 2.64
CA ILE A 72 12.43 23.94 3.05
C ILE A 72 13.61 24.26 2.12
N SER A 73 13.35 24.46 0.82
CA SER A 73 14.38 24.85 -0.15
C SER A 73 14.91 26.26 0.13
N ALA A 74 14.01 27.22 0.36
CA ALA A 74 14.37 28.60 0.68
C ALA A 74 15.17 28.68 1.99
N LEU A 75 14.74 27.95 3.03
CA LEU A 75 15.47 27.85 4.30
C LEU A 75 16.83 27.16 4.13
N GLY A 76 16.90 26.13 3.28
CA GLY A 76 18.14 25.46 2.92
C GLY A 76 19.15 26.43 2.31
N ILE A 77 18.74 27.18 1.28
CA ILE A 77 19.56 28.20 0.61
C ILE A 77 20.01 29.28 1.60
N TYR A 78 19.08 29.82 2.40
CA TYR A 78 19.39 30.81 3.42
C TYR A 78 20.48 30.33 4.38
N ASN A 79 20.35 29.10 4.89
CA ASN A 79 21.32 28.55 5.85
C ASN A 79 22.68 28.26 5.21
N ILE A 80 22.72 27.83 3.95
CA ILE A 80 23.97 27.64 3.20
C ILE A 80 24.69 28.99 3.06
N MET A 81 23.99 30.03 2.60
CA MET A 81 24.59 31.35 2.38
C MET A 81 25.04 32.02 3.68
N HIS A 82 24.23 31.93 4.74
CA HIS A 82 24.48 32.62 5.99
C HIS A 82 25.54 31.92 6.87
N TRP A 83 25.52 30.59 6.98
CA TRP A 83 26.36 29.87 7.96
C TRP A 83 27.62 29.25 7.36
N ASN A 84 27.51 28.60 6.21
CA ASN A 84 28.63 27.92 5.58
C ASN A 84 28.42 27.71 4.06
N PRO A 85 28.91 28.65 3.22
CA PRO A 85 28.82 28.54 1.77
C PRO A 85 29.59 27.34 1.19
N HIS A 86 30.59 26.81 1.89
CA HIS A 86 31.41 25.69 1.43
C HIS A 86 30.83 24.31 1.76
N VAL A 87 29.61 24.23 2.29
CA VAL A 87 28.97 22.95 2.67
C VAL A 87 28.74 22.02 1.46
N TYR A 88 28.68 22.54 0.23
CA TYR A 88 28.54 21.72 -0.99
C TYR A 88 29.69 20.72 -1.19
N GLN A 89 30.86 20.97 -0.59
CA GLN A 89 31.97 20.01 -0.62
C GLN A 89 31.57 18.65 0.01
N ALA A 90 30.61 18.66 0.94
CA ALA A 90 30.09 17.46 1.58
C ALA A 90 29.38 16.49 0.62
N LEU A 91 29.00 16.95 -0.59
CA LEU A 91 28.44 16.09 -1.64
C LEU A 91 29.49 15.12 -2.22
N SER A 92 30.77 15.43 -2.08
CA SER A 92 31.83 14.54 -2.56
C SER A 92 31.93 13.28 -1.69
N PRO A 93 31.93 12.07 -2.29
CA PRO A 93 32.04 10.80 -1.55
C PRO A 93 33.34 10.69 -0.74
N TYR A 94 34.34 11.51 -1.05
CA TYR A 94 35.57 11.65 -0.26
C TYR A 94 35.30 11.96 1.21
N TYR A 95 34.37 12.87 1.53
CA TYR A 95 34.06 13.24 2.91
C TYR A 95 33.34 12.15 3.66
N MET A 96 32.45 11.41 2.99
CA MET A 96 31.80 10.22 3.55
C MET A 96 32.84 9.16 3.93
N LEU A 97 33.77 8.83 3.03
CA LEU A 97 34.83 7.84 3.30
C LEU A 97 35.75 8.30 4.43
N ARG A 98 36.11 9.59 4.45
CA ARG A 98 36.92 10.17 5.53
C ARG A 98 36.20 10.12 6.88
N PHE A 99 34.90 10.39 6.91
CA PHE A 99 34.07 10.28 8.11
C PHE A 99 34.00 8.84 8.62
N LEU A 100 33.71 7.87 7.74
CA LEU A 100 33.66 6.45 8.13
C LEU A 100 35.01 5.93 8.64
N ARG A 101 36.12 6.32 8.01
CA ARG A 101 37.48 5.95 8.48
C ARG A 101 37.79 6.53 9.85
N LYS A 102 37.38 7.78 10.13
CA LYS A 102 37.67 8.46 11.40
C LYS A 102 36.80 7.96 12.55
N THR A 103 35.50 7.76 12.32
CA THR A 103 34.53 7.43 13.38
C THR A 103 34.34 5.92 13.57
N ARG A 104 34.82 5.09 12.62
CA ARG A 104 34.73 3.62 12.63
C ARG A 104 33.33 3.12 13.03
N LYS A 105 33.20 2.53 14.22
CA LYS A 105 31.94 1.98 14.75
C LYS A 105 30.83 3.04 14.87
N GLY A 106 31.16 4.26 15.33
CA GLY A 106 30.16 5.34 15.46
C GLY A 106 29.68 5.85 14.10
N GLY A 107 30.56 5.85 13.09
CA GLY A 107 30.18 6.19 11.71
C GLY A 107 29.25 5.16 11.11
N TRP A 108 29.55 3.87 11.34
CA TRP A 108 28.69 2.76 10.92
C TRP A 108 27.30 2.80 11.61
N MET A 109 27.23 3.05 12.92
CA MET A 109 25.96 3.22 13.64
C MET A 109 25.13 4.41 13.13
N SER A 110 25.78 5.47 12.65
CA SER A 110 25.10 6.66 12.10
C SER A 110 24.35 6.36 10.80
N LEU A 111 24.79 5.37 10.00
CA LEU A 111 24.09 4.99 8.77
C LEU A 111 22.65 4.52 9.03
N GLY A 112 22.41 3.86 10.16
CA GLY A 112 21.07 3.44 10.56
C GLY A 112 20.12 4.62 10.86
N GLY A 113 20.63 5.82 11.14
CA GLY A 113 19.80 7.02 11.30
C GLY A 113 19.40 7.67 9.97
N ILE A 114 20.21 7.49 8.93
CA ILE A 114 19.97 8.05 7.59
C ILE A 114 18.80 7.33 6.91
N LEU A 115 18.58 6.05 7.22
CA LEU A 115 17.53 5.25 6.61
C LEU A 115 16.14 5.87 6.70
N LEU A 116 15.85 6.56 7.81
CA LEU A 116 14.62 7.32 8.03
C LEU A 116 14.33 8.35 6.92
N CYS A 117 15.34 8.82 6.19
CA CYS A 117 15.19 9.78 5.10
C CYS A 117 14.78 9.13 3.76
N ILE A 118 15.10 7.84 3.58
CA ILE A 118 14.85 7.11 2.32
C ILE A 118 13.48 6.42 2.34
N THR A 119 12.92 6.26 3.53
CA THR A 119 11.61 5.66 3.83
C THR A 119 10.52 6.04 2.81
N GLY A 120 10.42 7.29 2.36
CA GLY A 120 9.39 7.73 1.42
C GLY A 120 9.48 7.18 -0.01
N SER A 121 10.63 6.61 -0.43
CA SER A 121 10.81 6.12 -1.80
C SER A 121 9.97 4.87 -2.11
N GLU A 122 9.66 4.04 -1.12
CA GLU A 122 8.85 2.84 -1.35
C GLU A 122 7.42 3.17 -1.75
N ALA A 123 6.81 4.16 -1.09
CA ALA A 123 5.45 4.59 -1.39
C ALA A 123 5.31 5.04 -2.86
N MET A 124 6.35 5.71 -3.38
CA MET A 124 6.43 6.11 -4.78
C MET A 124 6.38 4.92 -5.75
N PHE A 125 6.97 3.77 -5.37
CA PHE A 125 6.91 2.55 -6.19
C PHE A 125 5.54 1.86 -6.13
N ALA A 126 4.86 1.89 -4.97
CA ALA A 126 3.49 1.37 -4.87
C ALA A 126 2.51 2.12 -5.79
N ASP A 127 2.77 3.42 -6.01
CA ASP A 127 1.94 4.32 -6.81
C ASP A 127 2.19 4.23 -8.34
N LEU A 128 3.18 3.45 -8.81
CA LEU A 128 3.35 3.11 -10.24
C LEU A 128 2.15 2.33 -10.82
N GLY A 129 1.28 1.79 -9.96
CA GLY A 129 0.00 1.20 -10.35
C GLY A 129 -1.02 2.23 -10.85
N HIS A 130 -0.92 3.48 -10.37
CA HIS A 130 -1.92 4.54 -10.56
C HIS A 130 -1.41 5.71 -11.41
N PHE A 131 -0.10 6.00 -11.35
CA PHE A 131 0.51 7.13 -12.04
C PHE A 131 1.52 6.69 -13.11
N SER A 132 1.70 7.54 -14.13
CA SER A 132 2.71 7.33 -15.17
C SER A 132 4.13 7.43 -14.59
N TYR A 133 5.02 6.53 -15.02
CA TYR A 133 6.42 6.53 -14.59
C TYR A 133 7.15 7.84 -14.94
N ILE A 134 6.81 8.49 -16.06
CA ILE A 134 7.42 9.76 -16.49
C ILE A 134 7.04 10.89 -15.52
N ALA A 135 5.77 10.93 -15.10
CA ALA A 135 5.28 11.96 -14.19
C ALA A 135 6.00 11.87 -12.82
N ILE A 136 6.18 10.64 -12.32
CA ILE A 136 6.91 10.38 -11.08
C ILE A 136 8.38 10.81 -11.22
N GLN A 137 9.05 10.44 -12.31
CA GLN A 137 10.45 10.81 -12.54
C GLN A 137 10.64 12.32 -12.59
N ILE A 138 9.79 13.04 -13.34
CA ILE A 138 9.89 14.50 -13.44
C ILE A 138 9.66 15.15 -12.06
N ALA A 139 8.60 14.77 -11.34
CA ALA A 139 8.30 15.34 -10.03
C ALA A 139 9.42 15.08 -9.01
N PHE A 140 9.95 13.86 -8.99
CA PHE A 140 11.02 13.50 -8.07
C PHE A 140 12.32 14.23 -8.41
N THR A 141 12.78 14.15 -9.66
CA THR A 141 14.08 14.70 -10.08
C THR A 141 14.08 16.23 -10.14
N ALA A 142 12.98 16.87 -10.57
CA ALA A 142 12.94 18.33 -10.74
C ALA A 142 12.56 19.09 -9.46
N LEU A 143 11.78 18.49 -8.55
CA LEU A 143 11.25 19.19 -7.38
C LEU A 143 11.69 18.57 -6.05
N VAL A 144 11.39 17.29 -5.82
CA VAL A 144 11.59 16.65 -4.51
C VAL A 144 13.08 16.49 -4.18
N TYR A 145 13.85 15.90 -5.09
CA TYR A 145 15.27 15.62 -4.91
C TYR A 145 16.11 16.88 -4.63
N PRO A 146 16.04 17.96 -5.44
CA PRO A 146 16.81 19.17 -5.16
C PRO A 146 16.37 19.86 -3.85
N ALA A 147 15.07 19.88 -3.55
CA ALA A 147 14.56 20.47 -2.30
C ALA A 147 15.11 19.75 -1.06
N LEU A 148 15.16 18.41 -1.07
CA LEU A 148 15.70 17.62 0.02
C LEU A 148 17.21 17.86 0.20
N ILE A 149 17.98 17.88 -0.89
CA ILE A 149 19.42 18.17 -0.82
C ILE A 149 19.68 19.54 -0.20
N LEU A 150 18.97 20.57 -0.66
CA LEU A 150 19.09 21.92 -0.11
C LEU A 150 18.73 21.96 1.38
N ALA A 151 17.66 21.27 1.78
CA ALA A 151 17.25 21.20 3.19
C ALA A 151 18.32 20.54 4.07
N TYR A 152 18.87 19.39 3.67
CA TYR A 152 19.92 18.70 4.44
C TYR A 152 21.24 19.47 4.45
N MET A 153 21.64 20.06 3.32
CA MET A 153 22.83 20.90 3.24
C MET A 153 22.70 22.15 4.12
N GLY A 154 21.53 22.79 4.14
CA GLY A 154 21.25 23.92 5.03
C GLY A 154 21.32 23.55 6.50
N GLN A 155 20.76 22.40 6.89
CA GLN A 155 20.90 21.88 8.26
C GLN A 155 22.37 21.62 8.61
N ALA A 156 23.12 20.98 7.72
CA ALA A 156 24.54 20.72 7.90
C ALA A 156 25.37 22.01 8.03
N ALA A 157 25.05 23.05 7.24
CA ALA A 157 25.68 24.36 7.31
C ALA A 157 25.47 25.01 8.68
N TYR A 158 24.23 24.97 9.20
CA TYR A 158 23.90 25.47 10.53
C TYR A 158 24.67 24.73 11.65
N LEU A 159 24.66 23.39 11.59
CA LEU A 159 25.35 22.51 12.53
C LEU A 159 26.88 22.74 12.52
N SER A 160 27.47 23.06 11.37
CA SER A 160 28.91 23.32 11.25
C SER A 160 29.40 24.55 12.00
N ARG A 161 28.51 25.48 12.36
CA ARG A 161 28.85 26.67 13.17
C ARG A 161 28.41 26.54 14.62
N HIS A 162 27.42 25.70 14.92
CA HIS A 162 26.83 25.56 16.26
C HIS A 162 27.16 24.21 16.93
N HIS A 163 28.47 23.95 17.11
CA HIS A 163 28.96 22.72 17.73
C HIS A 163 28.60 22.55 19.22
N LYS A 164 28.13 23.57 19.95
CA LYS A 164 27.85 23.46 21.39
C LYS A 164 26.44 22.97 21.75
N ILE A 165 25.58 22.66 20.76
CA ILE A 165 24.21 22.16 20.97
C ILE A 165 24.20 20.63 21.17
N TYR A 166 25.27 20.02 21.72
CA TYR A 166 25.30 18.58 22.00
C TYR A 166 24.53 18.17 23.26
N THR A 167 24.24 19.12 24.15
CA THR A 167 23.71 18.81 25.51
C THR A 167 22.20 18.96 25.65
N SER A 168 21.52 19.51 24.65
CA SER A 168 20.07 19.71 24.72
C SER A 168 19.40 18.96 23.58
N TYR A 169 18.23 18.39 23.85
CA TYR A 169 17.32 17.68 22.94
C TYR A 169 16.84 18.51 21.71
N GLN A 170 17.55 19.60 21.37
CA GLN A 170 17.23 20.62 20.36
C GLN A 170 17.84 20.37 18.97
N ILE A 171 18.31 19.15 18.68
CA ILE A 171 18.78 18.79 17.34
C ILE A 171 17.55 18.55 16.46
N GLY A 172 16.98 19.62 15.93
CA GLY A 172 15.83 19.55 15.03
C GLY A 172 15.92 20.61 13.94
N PHE A 173 15.31 20.34 12.79
CA PHE A 173 15.15 21.27 11.67
C PHE A 173 14.76 22.68 12.13
N TYR A 174 13.86 22.79 13.11
CA TYR A 174 13.36 24.05 13.67
C TYR A 174 14.42 24.90 14.40
N ALA A 175 15.53 24.32 14.85
CA ALA A 175 16.64 25.06 15.42
C ALA A 175 17.39 25.87 14.35
N SER A 176 17.38 25.40 13.10
CA SER A 176 17.99 26.10 11.95
C SER A 176 17.06 27.15 11.32
N VAL A 177 15.83 27.31 11.82
CA VAL A 177 14.84 28.24 11.29
C VAL A 177 14.88 29.57 12.06
N PRO A 178 14.91 30.72 11.37
CA PRO A 178 14.79 32.03 12.01
C PRO A 178 13.56 32.15 12.89
N GLU A 179 13.67 32.86 14.02
CA GLU A 179 12.63 32.91 15.05
C GLU A 179 11.29 33.46 14.53
N SER A 180 11.35 34.46 13.65
CA SER A 180 10.18 35.11 13.03
C SER A 180 9.37 34.20 12.12
N LEU A 181 10.02 33.22 11.45
CA LEU A 181 9.37 32.31 10.50
C LEU A 181 8.98 30.97 11.12
N ARG A 182 9.45 30.67 12.34
CA ARG A 182 9.30 29.36 12.99
C ARG A 182 7.84 28.91 13.09
N TRP A 183 6.92 29.82 13.43
CA TRP A 183 5.48 29.53 13.54
C TRP A 183 4.83 29.24 12.18
N ALA A 184 5.15 30.02 11.15
CA ALA A 184 4.63 29.80 9.80
C ALA A 184 5.10 28.45 9.24
N VAL A 185 6.40 28.15 9.38
CA VAL A 185 7.01 26.89 8.95
C VAL A 185 6.38 25.70 9.69
N LEU A 186 6.11 25.85 11.00
CA LEU A 186 5.45 24.82 11.80
C LEU A 186 4.04 24.48 11.29
N ILE A 187 3.23 25.48 10.93
CA ILE A 187 1.88 25.25 10.41
C ILE A 187 1.94 24.49 9.09
N VAL A 188 2.82 24.91 8.17
CA VAL A 188 3.00 24.24 6.87
C VAL A 188 3.52 22.81 7.07
N ALA A 189 4.43 22.59 8.02
CA ALA A 189 4.94 21.25 8.35
C ALA A 189 3.84 20.31 8.86
N ILE A 190 2.95 20.79 9.73
CA ILE A 190 1.80 20.01 10.23
C ILE A 190 0.86 19.65 9.09
N LEU A 191 0.55 20.61 8.21
CA LEU A 191 -0.28 20.35 7.04
C LEU A 191 0.36 19.32 6.10
N ALA A 192 1.65 19.47 5.78
CA ALA A 192 2.40 18.54 4.95
C ALA A 192 2.48 17.13 5.59
N SER A 193 2.62 17.06 6.91
CA SER A 193 2.57 15.81 7.68
C SER A 193 1.23 15.10 7.54
N VAL A 194 0.12 15.84 7.63
CA VAL A 194 -1.22 15.28 7.43
C VAL A 194 -1.36 14.74 6.01
N VAL A 195 -0.92 15.48 4.99
CA VAL A 195 -0.93 15.02 3.60
C VAL A 195 -0.09 13.75 3.39
N GLY A 196 1.11 13.69 3.96
CA GLY A 196 1.96 12.49 3.88
C GLY A 196 1.33 11.26 4.54
N SER A 197 0.67 11.46 5.69
CA SER A 197 -0.09 10.41 6.38
C SER A 197 -1.23 9.87 5.51
N GLN A 198 -1.97 10.77 4.85
CA GLN A 198 -3.06 10.43 3.93
C GLN A 198 -2.60 9.57 2.75
N ALA A 199 -1.46 9.91 2.15
CA ALA A 199 -0.88 9.14 1.05
C ALA A 199 -0.58 7.69 1.47
N ILE A 200 -0.03 7.48 2.67
CA ILE A 200 0.31 6.14 3.17
C ILE A 200 -0.96 5.32 3.52
N ILE A 201 -1.99 5.96 4.08
CA ILE A 201 -3.29 5.31 4.35
C ILE A 201 -3.91 4.84 3.03
N SER A 202 -3.95 5.71 2.03
CA SER A 202 -4.50 5.40 0.70
C SER A 202 -3.70 4.28 0.01
N GLY A 203 -2.36 4.34 0.07
CA GLY A 203 -1.50 3.27 -0.45
C GLY A 203 -1.72 1.93 0.24
N THR A 204 -2.01 1.94 1.54
CA THR A 204 -2.34 0.72 2.30
C THR A 204 -3.65 0.10 1.82
N PHE A 205 -4.70 0.90 1.56
CA PHE A 205 -5.96 0.40 0.99
C PHE A 205 -5.77 -0.21 -0.41
N SER A 206 -4.95 0.42 -1.25
CA SER A 206 -4.59 -0.10 -2.58
C SER A 206 -3.92 -1.49 -2.49
N ILE A 207 -2.93 -1.64 -1.60
CA ILE A 207 -2.24 -2.92 -1.41
C ILE A 207 -3.17 -4.01 -0.88
N ILE A 208 -4.09 -3.67 0.04
CA ILE A 208 -5.08 -4.63 0.56
C ILE A 208 -6.03 -5.09 -0.55
N ASN A 209 -6.50 -4.16 -1.38
CA ASN A 209 -7.35 -4.48 -2.52
C ASN A 209 -6.64 -5.44 -3.50
N GLN A 210 -5.36 -5.16 -3.81
CA GLN A 210 -4.55 -6.05 -4.66
C GLN A 210 -4.37 -7.45 -4.02
N SER A 211 -4.11 -7.52 -2.71
CA SER A 211 -3.98 -8.79 -1.99
C SER A 211 -5.30 -9.58 -1.93
N GLN A 212 -6.45 -8.89 -1.88
CA GLN A 212 -7.77 -9.52 -1.97
C GLN A 212 -8.02 -10.10 -3.36
N SER A 213 -7.65 -9.40 -4.43
CA SER A 213 -7.73 -9.92 -5.81
C SER A 213 -6.87 -11.17 -6.03
N LEU A 214 -5.74 -11.28 -5.34
CA LEU A 214 -4.87 -12.46 -5.34
C LEU A 214 -5.38 -13.61 -4.43
N GLY A 215 -6.47 -13.41 -3.67
CA GLY A 215 -6.99 -14.40 -2.73
C GLY A 215 -6.10 -14.64 -1.51
N CYS A 216 -5.20 -13.71 -1.20
CA CYS A 216 -4.26 -13.79 -0.07
C CYS A 216 -4.77 -13.06 1.18
N PHE A 217 -5.88 -12.34 1.09
CA PHE A 217 -6.45 -11.56 2.19
C PHE A 217 -7.95 -11.82 2.36
N PRO A 218 -8.48 -11.75 3.60
CA PRO A 218 -9.92 -11.80 3.86
C PRO A 218 -10.72 -10.82 3.01
N ARG A 219 -11.92 -11.24 2.59
CA ARG A 219 -12.81 -10.36 1.83
C ARG A 219 -13.29 -9.24 2.75
N VAL A 220 -12.86 -8.01 2.46
CA VAL A 220 -13.28 -6.79 3.16
C VAL A 220 -14.19 -5.97 2.24
N LYS A 221 -15.10 -5.19 2.83
CA LYS A 221 -15.98 -4.32 2.05
C LYS A 221 -15.18 -3.14 1.50
N VAL A 222 -14.98 -3.14 0.19
CA VAL A 222 -14.31 -2.05 -0.54
C VAL A 222 -15.36 -1.03 -0.98
N VAL A 223 -15.23 0.22 -0.54
CA VAL A 223 -16.08 1.34 -0.96
C VAL A 223 -15.28 2.25 -1.87
N HIS A 224 -15.76 2.46 -3.08
CA HIS A 224 -15.14 3.39 -4.03
C HIS A 224 -15.66 4.79 -3.70
N THR A 225 -14.75 5.73 -3.43
CA THR A 225 -15.14 7.09 -2.96
C THR A 225 -15.31 8.10 -4.09
N SER A 226 -14.94 7.75 -5.33
CA SER A 226 -15.15 8.57 -6.51
C SER A 226 -15.60 7.72 -7.69
N ASP A 227 -16.70 8.14 -8.32
CA ASP A 227 -17.24 7.52 -9.54
C ASP A 227 -16.34 7.78 -10.77
N LYS A 228 -15.44 8.77 -10.69
CA LYS A 228 -14.58 9.22 -11.81
C LYS A 228 -13.13 8.76 -11.69
N ILE A 229 -12.60 8.61 -10.47
CA ILE A 229 -11.19 8.24 -10.22
C ILE A 229 -11.14 6.97 -9.37
N HIS A 230 -10.95 5.83 -10.02
CA HIS A 230 -10.99 4.51 -9.40
C HIS A 230 -9.82 4.22 -8.44
N GLY A 231 -8.76 5.04 -8.46
CA GLY A 231 -7.66 4.95 -7.50
C GLY A 231 -8.03 5.36 -6.07
N GLN A 232 -9.22 5.93 -5.84
CA GLN A 232 -9.67 6.40 -4.52
C GLN A 232 -10.50 5.34 -3.79
N ILE A 233 -9.77 4.39 -3.18
CA ILE A 233 -10.33 3.24 -2.49
C ILE A 233 -10.42 3.54 -0.98
N TYR A 234 -11.60 3.34 -0.38
CA TYR A 234 -11.79 3.42 1.06
C TYR A 234 -12.27 2.07 1.61
N ILE A 235 -11.59 1.58 2.65
CA ILE A 235 -11.94 0.32 3.31
C ILE A 235 -12.20 0.61 4.80
N PRO A 236 -13.48 0.76 5.22
CA PRO A 236 -13.82 1.20 6.57
C PRO A 236 -13.22 0.33 7.68
N GLU A 237 -13.28 -0.99 7.54
CA GLU A 237 -12.78 -1.94 8.55
C GLU A 237 -11.27 -1.79 8.78
N ILE A 238 -10.52 -1.65 7.69
CA ILE A 238 -9.07 -1.44 7.73
C ILE A 238 -8.75 -0.08 8.33
N ASN A 239 -9.52 0.95 8.00
CA ASN A 239 -9.34 2.30 8.52
C ASN A 239 -9.39 2.32 10.06
N TRP A 240 -10.42 1.70 10.64
CA TRP A 240 -10.56 1.60 12.10
C TRP A 240 -9.48 0.74 12.73
N MET A 241 -9.10 -0.39 12.11
CA MET A 241 -7.99 -1.23 12.60
C MET A 241 -6.66 -0.47 12.58
N LEU A 242 -6.37 0.26 11.51
CA LEU A 242 -5.17 1.09 11.40
C LEU A 242 -5.19 2.19 12.46
N MET A 243 -6.31 2.88 12.66
CA MET A 243 -6.43 3.91 13.70
C MET A 243 -6.11 3.37 15.10
N ILE A 244 -6.70 2.24 15.47
CA ILE A 244 -6.45 1.60 16.78
C ILE A 244 -4.97 1.22 16.92
N LEU A 245 -4.38 0.65 15.87
CA LEU A 245 -2.96 0.31 15.84
C LEU A 245 -2.06 1.55 15.98
N CYS A 246 -2.39 2.65 15.30
CA CYS A 246 -1.69 3.93 15.39
C CYS A 246 -1.69 4.46 16.82
N VAL A 247 -2.87 4.48 17.46
CA VAL A 247 -3.03 4.95 18.84
C VAL A 247 -2.32 4.03 19.82
N ALA A 248 -2.38 2.71 19.64
CA ALA A 248 -1.68 1.75 20.48
C ALA A 248 -0.16 1.93 20.41
N VAL A 249 0.39 2.11 19.21
CA VAL A 249 1.82 2.38 18.99
C VAL A 249 2.24 3.72 19.59
N ALA A 250 1.44 4.76 19.39
CA ALA A 250 1.65 6.08 19.95
C ALA A 250 1.77 6.06 21.49
N VAL A 251 0.84 5.39 22.16
CA VAL A 251 0.79 5.27 23.62
C VAL A 251 1.86 4.31 24.16
N GLY A 252 2.17 3.25 23.42
CA GLY A 252 3.10 2.19 23.81
C GLY A 252 4.57 2.60 23.75
N PHE A 253 5.00 3.23 22.65
CA PHE A 253 6.41 3.62 22.50
C PHE A 253 6.76 4.90 23.26
N ARG A 254 5.85 5.90 23.28
CA ARG A 254 6.02 7.25 23.87
C ARG A 254 7.21 8.07 23.36
N ASP A 255 8.32 7.44 22.99
CA ASP A 255 9.55 8.02 22.47
C ASP A 255 9.69 7.81 20.96
N THR A 256 9.80 8.92 20.25
CA THR A 256 10.08 8.99 18.81
C THR A 256 11.38 8.32 18.37
N LYS A 257 12.41 8.26 19.23
CA LYS A 257 13.72 7.73 18.82
C LYS A 257 13.68 6.22 18.63
N HIS A 258 13.13 5.52 19.61
CA HIS A 258 12.89 4.07 19.55
C HIS A 258 11.97 3.71 18.38
N MET A 259 10.96 4.55 18.17
CA MET A 259 9.98 4.38 17.10
C MET A 259 10.58 4.57 15.70
N GLY A 260 11.41 5.59 15.51
CA GLY A 260 12.10 5.84 14.25
C GLY A 260 13.08 4.71 13.89
N ASN A 261 13.86 4.25 14.88
CA ASN A 261 14.76 3.10 14.70
C ASN A 261 14.00 1.83 14.29
N ALA A 262 12.80 1.60 14.83
CA ALA A 262 11.97 0.47 14.46
C ALA A 262 11.54 0.48 12.99
N SER A 263 11.06 1.63 12.51
CA SER A 263 10.62 1.80 11.13
C SER A 263 11.74 1.64 10.09
N GLY A 264 12.96 2.11 10.42
CA GLY A 264 14.11 2.02 9.53
C GLY A 264 14.48 0.60 9.14
N LEU A 265 14.41 -0.35 10.08
CA LEU A 265 14.68 -1.76 9.81
C LEU A 265 13.66 -2.37 8.85
N ALA A 266 12.37 -2.09 9.04
CA ALA A 266 11.30 -2.62 8.18
C ALA A 266 11.47 -2.17 6.73
N VAL A 267 11.83 -0.91 6.50
CA VAL A 267 12.08 -0.34 5.16
C VAL A 267 13.25 -1.03 4.49
N ILE A 268 14.41 -1.08 5.14
CA ILE A 268 15.59 -1.66 4.50
C ILE A 268 15.40 -3.15 4.19
N THR A 269 14.61 -3.88 4.98
CA THR A 269 14.21 -5.26 4.66
C THR A 269 13.31 -5.32 3.43
N VAL A 270 12.34 -4.43 3.29
CA VAL A 270 11.46 -4.38 2.11
C VAL A 270 12.26 -3.99 0.85
N MET A 271 13.18 -3.04 0.95
CA MET A 271 14.10 -2.70 -0.15
C MET A 271 14.95 -3.90 -0.58
N LEU A 272 15.58 -4.61 0.37
CA LEU A 272 16.35 -5.83 0.08
C LEU A 272 15.51 -6.90 -0.63
N VAL A 273 14.29 -7.15 -0.15
CA VAL A 273 13.37 -8.10 -0.80
C VAL A 273 13.00 -7.64 -2.20
N THR A 274 12.77 -6.34 -2.38
CA THR A 274 12.42 -5.77 -3.70
C THR A 274 13.59 -5.87 -4.67
N THR A 275 14.82 -5.61 -4.23
CA THR A 275 16.04 -5.76 -5.04
C THR A 275 16.26 -7.22 -5.44
N ALA A 276 16.04 -8.17 -4.52
CA ALA A 276 16.10 -9.60 -4.81
C ALA A 276 15.03 -10.04 -5.82
N LEU A 277 13.78 -9.64 -5.63
CA LEU A 277 12.67 -9.97 -6.54
C LEU A 277 12.87 -9.32 -7.92
N THR A 278 13.37 -8.08 -7.97
CA THR A 278 13.64 -7.38 -9.23
C THR A 278 14.75 -8.06 -10.02
N SER A 279 15.81 -8.53 -9.35
CA SER A 279 16.86 -9.33 -9.99
C SER A 279 16.30 -10.63 -10.59
N LEU A 280 15.39 -11.30 -9.88
CA LEU A 280 14.70 -12.48 -10.39
C LEU A 280 13.79 -12.18 -11.59
N VAL A 281 13.04 -11.08 -11.54
CA VAL A 281 12.20 -10.60 -12.66
C VAL A 281 13.04 -10.25 -13.89
N MET A 282 14.21 -9.63 -13.71
CA MET A 282 15.15 -9.34 -14.80
C MET A 282 15.57 -10.61 -15.54
N MET A 283 15.76 -11.72 -14.82
CA MET A 283 16.13 -13.00 -15.41
C MET A 283 14.95 -13.73 -16.05
N LEU A 284 13.80 -13.80 -15.36
CA LEU A 284 12.68 -14.66 -15.78
C LEU A 284 11.66 -13.97 -16.69
N CYS A 285 11.50 -12.66 -16.60
CA CYS A 285 10.45 -11.93 -17.32
C CYS A 285 11.01 -11.01 -18.41
N TRP A 286 12.23 -10.49 -18.25
CA TRP A 286 12.85 -9.58 -19.22
C TRP A 286 13.91 -10.27 -20.09
N ASP A 287 14.13 -11.58 -19.89
CA ASP A 287 15.09 -12.41 -20.61
C ASP A 287 16.49 -11.77 -20.73
N LYS A 288 16.92 -11.04 -19.70
CA LYS A 288 18.23 -10.39 -19.65
C LYS A 288 19.31 -11.39 -19.21
N PRO A 289 20.57 -11.21 -19.63
CA PRO A 289 21.63 -12.13 -19.26
C PRO A 289 21.79 -12.21 -17.73
N PRO A 290 22.00 -13.41 -17.16
CA PRO A 290 22.08 -13.59 -15.71
C PRO A 290 23.23 -12.79 -15.08
N LEU A 291 24.30 -12.53 -15.85
CA LEU A 291 25.39 -11.67 -15.41
C LEU A 291 24.95 -10.23 -15.10
N LEU A 292 24.02 -9.68 -15.90
CA LEU A 292 23.49 -8.33 -15.67
C LEU A 292 22.60 -8.30 -14.42
N ALA A 293 21.75 -9.31 -14.24
CA ALA A 293 20.90 -9.44 -13.06
C ALA A 293 21.73 -9.64 -11.78
N LEU A 294 22.82 -10.41 -11.85
CA LEU A 294 23.77 -10.61 -10.75
C LEU A 294 24.54 -9.32 -10.45
N ALA A 295 25.02 -8.61 -11.47
CA ALA A 295 25.71 -7.34 -11.30
C ALA A 295 24.81 -6.29 -10.63
N PHE A 296 23.55 -6.22 -11.06
CA PHE A 296 22.51 -5.39 -10.43
C PHE A 296 22.32 -5.76 -8.95
N PHE A 297 22.11 -7.05 -8.66
CA PHE A 297 21.89 -7.53 -7.31
C PHE A 297 23.09 -7.28 -6.40
N LEU A 298 24.31 -7.54 -6.87
CA LEU A 298 25.53 -7.31 -6.08
C LEU A 298 25.76 -5.82 -5.82
N PHE A 299 25.53 -4.96 -6.82
CA PHE A 299 25.74 -3.53 -6.67
C PHE A 299 24.73 -2.91 -5.68
N PHE A 300 23.43 -3.05 -5.94
CA PHE A 300 22.40 -2.46 -5.08
C PHE A 300 22.26 -3.21 -3.74
N GLY A 301 22.28 -4.54 -3.80
CA GLY A 301 22.17 -5.39 -2.62
C GLY A 301 23.34 -5.22 -1.64
N SER A 302 24.57 -4.92 -2.10
CA SER A 302 25.68 -4.64 -1.18
C SER A 302 25.50 -3.32 -0.41
N ILE A 303 24.97 -2.28 -1.07
CA ILE A 303 24.65 -1.00 -0.44
C ILE A 303 23.55 -1.20 0.60
N GLU A 304 22.48 -1.88 0.22
CA GLU A 304 21.35 -2.16 1.12
C GLU A 304 21.75 -3.07 2.28
N ALA A 305 22.59 -4.08 2.05
CA ALA A 305 23.12 -4.97 3.08
C ALA A 305 23.97 -4.20 4.10
N LEU A 306 24.74 -3.19 3.65
CA LEU A 306 25.48 -2.32 4.55
C LEU A 306 24.54 -1.55 5.48
N TYR A 307 23.46 -0.97 4.95
CA TYR A 307 22.43 -0.29 5.75
C TYR A 307 21.65 -1.24 6.68
N PHE A 308 21.34 -2.45 6.20
CA PHE A 308 20.69 -3.48 6.98
C PHE A 308 21.56 -3.90 8.17
N SER A 309 22.86 -4.11 7.94
CA SER A 309 23.81 -4.44 8.99
C SER A 309 23.89 -3.37 10.07
N ALA A 310 23.89 -2.08 9.69
CA ALA A 310 23.89 -0.96 10.63
C ALA A 310 22.58 -0.87 11.44
N SER A 311 21.47 -1.35 10.87
CA SER A 311 20.13 -1.31 11.48
C SER A 311 19.87 -2.47 12.45
N LEU A 312 20.50 -3.63 12.22
CA LEU A 312 20.36 -4.80 13.09
C LEU A 312 20.78 -4.53 14.54
N ILE A 313 21.74 -3.64 14.77
CA ILE A 313 22.16 -3.27 16.13
C ILE A 313 21.02 -2.61 16.91
N LYS A 314 20.14 -1.90 16.21
CA LYS A 314 19.00 -1.19 16.79
C LYS A 314 17.78 -2.10 16.97
N PHE A 315 17.91 -3.40 16.74
CA PHE A 315 16.81 -4.36 16.86
C PHE A 315 16.18 -4.34 18.27
N LEU A 316 17.02 -4.35 19.30
CA LEU A 316 16.60 -4.29 20.70
C LEU A 316 16.03 -2.93 21.11
N GLU A 317 16.28 -1.88 20.33
CA GLU A 317 15.78 -0.52 20.61
C GLU A 317 14.34 -0.28 20.09
N GLY A 318 13.65 -1.33 19.59
CA GLY A 318 12.24 -1.26 19.19
C GLY A 318 11.91 -1.90 17.84
N ALA A 319 12.91 -2.29 17.04
CA ALA A 319 12.67 -2.82 15.70
C ALA A 319 12.08 -4.24 15.65
N TRP A 320 12.01 -4.93 16.79
CA TRP A 320 11.29 -6.18 16.92
C TRP A 320 9.77 -6.03 16.68
N PHE A 321 9.18 -4.88 16.99
CA PHE A 321 7.73 -4.69 16.90
C PHE A 321 7.19 -4.74 15.45
N PRO A 322 7.74 -4.00 14.47
CA PRO A 322 7.30 -4.10 13.09
C PRO A 322 7.45 -5.52 12.50
N ILE A 323 8.49 -6.25 12.92
CA ILE A 323 8.71 -7.63 12.51
C ILE A 323 7.64 -8.54 13.11
N LEU A 324 7.31 -8.39 14.40
CA LEU A 324 6.24 -9.14 15.03
C LEU A 324 4.89 -8.88 14.35
N LEU A 325 4.58 -7.61 14.07
CA LEU A 325 3.37 -7.22 13.34
C LEU A 325 3.34 -7.84 11.93
N ALA A 326 4.47 -7.83 11.23
CA ALA A 326 4.60 -8.46 9.92
C ALA A 326 4.36 -9.97 9.98
N LEU A 327 4.95 -10.68 10.94
CA LEU A 327 4.75 -12.12 11.15
C LEU A 327 3.29 -12.45 11.47
N PHE A 328 2.64 -11.65 12.33
CA PHE A 328 1.24 -11.81 12.68
C PHE A 328 0.32 -11.67 11.46
N LEU A 329 0.49 -10.58 10.69
CA LEU A 329 -0.29 -10.37 9.46
C LEU A 329 0.01 -11.45 8.40
N MET A 330 1.26 -11.90 8.30
CA MET A 330 1.66 -12.97 7.38
C MET A 330 1.00 -14.30 7.75
N ALA A 331 0.88 -14.61 9.04
CA ALA A 331 0.16 -15.80 9.50
C ALA A 331 -1.31 -15.75 9.06
N ILE A 332 -1.98 -14.60 9.21
CA ILE A 332 -3.37 -14.41 8.75
C ILE A 332 -3.48 -14.63 7.24
N MET A 333 -2.61 -13.98 6.46
CA MET A 333 -2.61 -14.11 4.99
C MET A 333 -2.33 -15.55 4.54
N TYR A 334 -1.35 -16.22 5.17
CA TYR A 334 -1.00 -17.60 4.88
C TYR A 334 -2.15 -18.55 5.17
N VAL A 335 -2.75 -18.46 6.37
CA VAL A 335 -3.89 -19.30 6.77
C VAL A 335 -5.08 -19.06 5.84
N TRP A 336 -5.36 -17.80 5.49
CA TRP A 336 -6.46 -17.47 4.59
C TRP A 336 -6.26 -18.00 3.18
N HIS A 337 -5.06 -17.83 2.63
CA HIS A 337 -4.71 -18.34 1.31
C HIS A 337 -4.78 -19.87 1.27
N TYR A 338 -4.21 -20.53 2.28
CA TYR A 338 -4.27 -21.98 2.44
C TYR A 338 -5.71 -22.49 2.52
N ALA A 339 -6.55 -21.86 3.35
CA ALA A 339 -7.97 -22.22 3.47
C ALA A 339 -8.74 -22.00 2.16
N THR A 340 -8.44 -20.92 1.44
CA THR A 340 -9.08 -20.61 0.14
C THR A 340 -8.73 -21.64 -0.91
N ILE A 341 -7.45 -22.05 -0.98
CA ILE A 341 -7.00 -23.13 -1.88
C ILE A 341 -7.66 -24.45 -1.49
N LYS A 342 -7.63 -24.83 -0.20
CA LYS A 342 -8.22 -26.09 0.26
C LYS A 342 -9.72 -26.16 0.04
N LYS A 343 -10.44 -25.04 0.23
CA LYS A 343 -11.86 -24.93 -0.12
C LYS A 343 -12.07 -25.15 -1.62
N TYR A 344 -11.25 -24.51 -2.46
CA TYR A 344 -11.36 -24.67 -3.91
C TYR A 344 -11.07 -26.11 -4.36
N GLU A 345 -10.05 -26.76 -3.80
CA GLU A 345 -9.75 -28.18 -4.04
C GLU A 345 -10.93 -29.08 -3.61
N TYR A 346 -11.49 -28.82 -2.41
CA TYR A 346 -12.66 -29.56 -1.92
C TYR A 346 -13.87 -29.40 -2.84
N ASP A 347 -14.16 -28.19 -3.30
CA ASP A 347 -15.24 -27.91 -4.24
C ASP A 347 -15.00 -28.59 -5.60
N LEU A 348 -13.75 -28.70 -6.04
CA LEU A 348 -13.38 -29.37 -7.29
C LEU A 348 -13.55 -30.89 -7.21
N HIS A 349 -13.18 -31.50 -6.07
CA HIS A 349 -13.35 -32.94 -5.84
C HIS A 349 -14.80 -33.33 -5.62
N ASN A 350 -15.60 -32.50 -4.94
CA ASN A 350 -17.01 -32.74 -4.70
C ASN A 350 -17.92 -32.11 -5.77
N LYS A 351 -17.36 -31.73 -6.93
CA LYS A 351 -18.17 -31.22 -8.04
C LYS A 351 -19.16 -32.30 -8.46
N VAL A 352 -20.39 -31.87 -8.70
CA VAL A 352 -21.44 -32.78 -9.13
C VAL A 352 -21.45 -32.81 -10.66
N SER A 353 -21.54 -34.02 -11.22
CA SER A 353 -21.66 -34.20 -12.66
C SER A 353 -22.98 -33.62 -13.14
N LEU A 354 -23.00 -33.19 -14.40
CA LEU A 354 -24.23 -32.71 -14.98
C LEU A 354 -25.29 -33.80 -15.06
N ASP A 355 -24.84 -35.01 -15.38
CA ASP A 355 -25.67 -36.19 -15.54
C ASP A 355 -26.44 -36.50 -14.25
N TRP A 356 -25.83 -36.24 -13.09
CA TRP A 356 -26.53 -36.35 -11.82
C TRP A 356 -27.70 -35.38 -11.71
N LEU A 357 -27.52 -34.11 -12.09
CA LEU A 357 -28.59 -33.12 -12.03
C LEU A 357 -29.70 -33.41 -13.04
N LEU A 358 -29.34 -33.88 -14.24
CA LEU A 358 -30.30 -34.30 -15.26
C LEU A 358 -31.12 -35.50 -14.79
N ALA A 359 -30.46 -36.54 -14.25
CA ALA A 359 -31.12 -37.73 -13.72
C ALA A 359 -32.00 -37.45 -12.49
N LEU A 360 -31.68 -36.39 -11.75
CA LEU A 360 -32.42 -35.99 -10.56
C LEU A 360 -33.67 -35.15 -10.91
N GLY A 361 -33.61 -34.36 -11.98
CA GLY A 361 -34.71 -33.52 -12.45
C GLY A 361 -35.99 -34.30 -12.70
N ASP A 362 -35.87 -35.45 -13.37
CA ASP A 362 -37.00 -36.31 -13.72
C ASP A 362 -37.62 -37.01 -12.49
N LYS A 363 -36.85 -37.18 -11.40
CA LYS A 363 -37.27 -37.91 -10.19
C LYS A 363 -37.86 -37.03 -9.10
N LEU A 364 -37.35 -35.79 -8.96
CA LEU A 364 -37.72 -34.89 -7.85
C LEU A 364 -38.86 -33.92 -8.18
N GLY A 365 -39.38 -33.92 -9.41
CA GLY A 365 -40.49 -33.04 -9.79
C GLY A 365 -40.11 -31.57 -9.67
N ILE A 366 -38.92 -31.21 -10.15
CA ILE A 366 -38.37 -29.86 -9.99
C ILE A 366 -39.28 -28.82 -10.65
N VAL A 367 -39.76 -27.85 -9.86
CA VAL A 367 -40.60 -26.75 -10.34
C VAL A 367 -39.74 -25.64 -10.94
N ARG A 368 -40.05 -25.23 -12.17
CA ARG A 368 -39.37 -24.13 -12.86
C ARG A 368 -40.16 -22.82 -12.71
N VAL A 369 -39.59 -21.86 -12.00
CA VAL A 369 -40.19 -20.52 -11.81
C VAL A 369 -39.77 -19.60 -12.98
N PRO A 370 -40.67 -18.79 -13.55
CA PRO A 370 -40.29 -17.84 -14.60
C PRO A 370 -39.22 -16.85 -14.10
N GLY A 371 -38.20 -16.61 -14.92
CA GLY A 371 -37.08 -15.70 -14.59
C GLY A 371 -35.70 -16.31 -14.86
N ILE A 372 -34.66 -15.52 -14.56
CA ILE A 372 -33.24 -15.88 -14.71
C ILE A 372 -32.63 -16.03 -13.32
N GLY A 373 -32.08 -17.21 -13.02
CA GLY A 373 -31.36 -17.48 -11.79
C GLY A 373 -29.86 -17.39 -12.01
N LEU A 374 -29.19 -16.46 -11.32
CA LEU A 374 -27.74 -16.35 -11.31
C LEU A 374 -27.16 -17.13 -10.14
N VAL A 375 -26.33 -18.12 -10.43
CA VAL A 375 -25.64 -18.93 -9.42
C VAL A 375 -24.15 -18.66 -9.50
N TYR A 376 -23.61 -17.98 -8.49
CA TYR A 376 -22.17 -17.76 -8.41
C TYR A 376 -21.43 -19.07 -8.10
N THR A 377 -20.41 -19.39 -8.89
CA THR A 377 -19.55 -20.56 -8.69
C THR A 377 -18.09 -20.24 -8.91
N GLY A 378 -17.21 -20.78 -8.06
CA GLY A 378 -15.76 -20.69 -8.25
C GLY A 378 -15.22 -21.68 -9.28
N LEU A 379 -16.04 -22.63 -9.73
CA LEU A 379 -15.65 -23.75 -10.59
C LEU A 379 -15.81 -23.42 -12.07
N ILE A 380 -14.78 -23.73 -12.87
CA ILE A 380 -14.78 -23.56 -14.34
C ILE A 380 -15.56 -24.71 -15.02
N ALA A 381 -15.60 -25.88 -14.38
CA ALA A 381 -16.23 -27.11 -14.85
C ALA A 381 -17.09 -27.77 -13.75
N GLY A 382 -18.21 -28.40 -14.14
CA GLY A 382 -19.11 -29.10 -13.21
C GLY A 382 -20.07 -28.18 -12.43
N ILE A 383 -21.00 -28.76 -11.66
CA ILE A 383 -21.95 -28.01 -10.83
C ILE A 383 -21.41 -27.97 -9.38
N PRO A 384 -21.46 -26.81 -8.69
CA PRO A 384 -21.05 -26.73 -7.30
C PRO A 384 -21.95 -27.58 -6.39
N ALA A 385 -21.35 -28.31 -5.44
CA ALA A 385 -22.07 -29.16 -4.48
C ALA A 385 -23.10 -28.39 -3.62
N ASN A 386 -22.90 -27.08 -3.42
CA ASN A 386 -23.87 -26.25 -2.71
C ASN A 386 -25.18 -26.12 -3.50
N PHE A 387 -25.09 -26.05 -4.83
CA PHE A 387 -26.28 -25.98 -5.68
C PHE A 387 -27.02 -27.31 -5.73
N SER A 388 -26.32 -28.45 -5.73
CA SER A 388 -27.00 -29.75 -5.65
C SER A 388 -27.78 -29.89 -4.34
N ARG A 389 -27.18 -29.53 -3.20
CA ARG A 389 -27.87 -29.50 -1.89
C ARG A 389 -29.05 -28.54 -1.88
N PHE A 390 -28.92 -27.37 -2.51
CA PHE A 390 -30.00 -26.41 -2.64
C PHE A 390 -31.19 -27.04 -3.38
N VAL A 391 -30.96 -27.65 -4.54
CA VAL A 391 -32.02 -28.28 -5.35
C VAL A 391 -32.65 -29.49 -4.65
N THR A 392 -31.89 -30.26 -3.88
CA THR A 392 -32.43 -31.38 -3.11
C THR A 392 -33.32 -30.93 -1.95
N ASN A 393 -32.98 -29.84 -1.27
CA ASN A 393 -33.76 -29.31 -0.15
C ASN A 393 -34.94 -28.44 -0.62
N LEU A 394 -34.77 -27.74 -1.74
CA LEU A 394 -35.75 -26.87 -2.38
C LEU A 394 -35.81 -27.25 -3.86
N PRO A 395 -36.73 -28.14 -4.27
CA PRO A 395 -36.86 -28.60 -5.65
C PRO A 395 -37.54 -27.54 -6.53
N ALA A 396 -37.06 -26.30 -6.48
CA ALA A 396 -37.54 -25.18 -7.27
C ALA A 396 -36.37 -24.28 -7.68
N PHE A 397 -36.27 -23.95 -8.98
CA PHE A 397 -35.33 -22.95 -9.47
C PHE A 397 -35.83 -22.29 -10.76
N HIS A 398 -35.10 -21.26 -11.21
CA HIS A 398 -35.52 -20.42 -12.33
C HIS A 398 -35.51 -21.16 -13.68
N SER A 399 -36.35 -20.68 -14.60
CA SER A 399 -36.51 -21.22 -15.96
C SER A 399 -35.22 -21.16 -16.78
N ILE A 400 -34.43 -20.10 -16.59
CA ILE A 400 -33.08 -19.95 -17.16
C ILE A 400 -32.10 -19.94 -15.99
N LEU A 401 -31.11 -20.81 -16.03
CA LEU A 401 -30.10 -20.91 -14.99
C LEU A 401 -28.73 -20.53 -15.56
N VAL A 402 -28.06 -19.56 -14.95
CA VAL A 402 -26.75 -19.09 -15.39
C VAL A 402 -25.74 -19.24 -14.26
N PHE A 403 -24.77 -20.13 -14.46
CA PHE A 403 -23.65 -20.29 -13.53
C PHE A 403 -22.57 -19.27 -13.87
N VAL A 404 -22.41 -18.27 -13.00
CA VAL A 404 -21.44 -17.19 -13.20
C VAL A 404 -20.16 -17.51 -12.43
N CYS A 405 -19.04 -17.57 -13.14
CA CYS A 405 -17.71 -17.80 -12.58
C CYS A 405 -16.81 -16.61 -12.83
N ILE A 406 -16.45 -15.88 -11.77
CA ILE A 406 -15.53 -14.74 -11.87
C ILE A 406 -14.11 -15.23 -11.59
N LYS A 407 -13.19 -14.99 -12.52
CA LYS A 407 -11.78 -15.38 -12.42
C LYS A 407 -10.86 -14.20 -12.68
N PHE A 408 -9.90 -14.01 -11.78
CA PHE A 408 -8.81 -13.06 -11.96
C PHE A 408 -7.66 -13.75 -12.69
N VAL A 409 -7.16 -13.11 -13.74
CA VAL A 409 -6.12 -13.61 -14.63
C VAL A 409 -4.87 -12.74 -14.44
N PRO A 410 -3.65 -13.29 -14.46
CA PRO A 410 -2.42 -12.52 -14.23
C PRO A 410 -1.99 -11.68 -15.46
N VAL A 411 -2.94 -10.99 -16.10
CA VAL A 411 -2.71 -10.04 -17.19
C VAL A 411 -3.24 -8.66 -16.78
N PRO A 412 -2.64 -7.54 -17.25
CA PRO A 412 -3.07 -6.21 -16.85
C PRO A 412 -4.51 -5.93 -17.25
N TYR A 413 -4.83 -6.14 -18.53
CA TYR A 413 -6.17 -5.96 -19.09
C TYR A 413 -6.56 -7.21 -19.88
N VAL A 414 -7.81 -7.66 -19.73
CA VAL A 414 -8.39 -8.73 -20.55
C VAL A 414 -9.13 -8.07 -21.72
N PRO A 415 -8.87 -8.48 -22.98
CA PRO A 415 -9.60 -7.96 -24.13
C PRO A 415 -11.12 -8.14 -23.96
N PRO A 416 -11.96 -7.17 -24.37
CA PRO A 416 -13.42 -7.26 -24.22
C PRO A 416 -14.03 -8.54 -24.84
N ALA A 417 -13.42 -9.04 -25.92
CA ALA A 417 -13.84 -10.28 -26.59
C ALA A 417 -13.59 -11.55 -25.77
N GLU A 418 -12.56 -11.56 -24.90
CA GLU A 418 -12.21 -12.70 -24.04
C GLU A 418 -12.76 -12.56 -22.61
N ARG A 419 -13.40 -11.42 -22.32
CA ARG A 419 -13.89 -11.09 -20.98
C ARG A 419 -15.04 -11.98 -20.53
N TYR A 420 -15.98 -12.26 -21.43
CA TYR A 420 -17.15 -13.10 -21.17
C TYR A 420 -17.10 -14.35 -22.04
N LEU A 421 -16.87 -15.49 -21.42
CA LEU A 421 -16.93 -16.79 -22.08
C LEU A 421 -18.25 -17.46 -21.69
N VAL A 422 -19.21 -17.47 -22.62
CA VAL A 422 -20.51 -18.11 -22.43
C VAL A 422 -20.49 -19.51 -23.05
N GLY A 423 -21.02 -20.48 -22.34
CA GLY A 423 -21.19 -21.85 -22.84
C GLY A 423 -22.49 -22.46 -22.35
N ARG A 424 -23.08 -23.37 -23.13
CA ARG A 424 -24.26 -24.14 -22.72
C ARG A 424 -23.86 -25.28 -21.78
N ILE A 425 -24.70 -25.56 -20.81
CA ILE A 425 -24.53 -26.66 -19.87
C ILE A 425 -25.67 -27.67 -20.06
N GLY A 426 -25.37 -28.81 -20.68
CA GLY A 426 -26.33 -29.90 -20.88
C GLY A 426 -27.25 -29.73 -22.08
N PRO A 427 -28.32 -30.53 -22.16
CA PRO A 427 -29.25 -30.52 -23.27
C PRO A 427 -29.97 -29.17 -23.42
N PRO A 428 -30.36 -28.77 -24.65
CA PRO A 428 -31.04 -27.49 -24.93
C PRO A 428 -32.31 -27.26 -24.08
N ILE A 429 -33.00 -28.35 -23.73
CA ILE A 429 -34.26 -28.36 -22.97
C ILE A 429 -34.09 -27.73 -21.58
N HIS A 430 -32.91 -27.84 -20.95
CA HIS A 430 -32.70 -27.41 -19.57
C HIS A 430 -32.41 -25.92 -19.40
N ARG A 431 -32.14 -25.19 -20.50
CA ARG A 431 -31.84 -23.75 -20.54
C ARG A 431 -30.83 -23.31 -19.48
N SER A 432 -29.79 -24.12 -19.31
CA SER A 432 -28.70 -23.90 -18.36
C SER A 432 -27.46 -23.42 -19.11
N TYR A 433 -26.86 -22.34 -18.64
CA TYR A 433 -25.69 -21.70 -19.24
C TYR A 433 -24.59 -21.50 -18.19
N ARG A 434 -23.35 -21.42 -18.66
CA ARG A 434 -22.19 -20.98 -17.91
C ARG A 434 -21.71 -19.67 -18.48
N CYS A 435 -21.39 -18.72 -17.62
CA CYS A 435 -20.66 -17.52 -17.99
C CYS A 435 -19.39 -17.45 -17.15
N ILE A 436 -18.21 -17.51 -17.79
CA ILE A 436 -16.93 -17.26 -17.13
C ILE A 436 -16.55 -15.82 -17.44
N VAL A 437 -16.43 -15.00 -16.40
CA VAL A 437 -16.02 -13.61 -16.49
C VAL A 437 -14.57 -13.52 -16.05
N ARG A 438 -13.72 -13.03 -16.95
CA ARG A 438 -12.28 -12.89 -16.73
C ARG A 438 -11.92 -11.43 -16.48
N TYR A 439 -11.20 -11.16 -15.40
CA TYR A 439 -10.68 -9.83 -15.08
C TYR A 439 -9.16 -9.88 -14.96
N GLY A 440 -8.48 -8.95 -15.59
CA GLY A 440 -7.08 -8.63 -15.36
C GLY A 440 -6.88 -7.86 -14.06
N TYR A 441 -5.63 -7.74 -13.61
CA TYR A 441 -5.32 -7.05 -12.35
C TYR A 441 -5.44 -5.52 -12.43
N ARG A 442 -5.56 -4.94 -13.64
CA ARG A 442 -5.92 -3.52 -13.86
C ARG A 442 -7.30 -3.36 -14.48
N ASP A 443 -8.04 -4.44 -14.73
CA ASP A 443 -9.39 -4.33 -15.27
C ASP A 443 -10.33 -3.75 -14.21
N VAL A 444 -11.05 -2.71 -14.65
CA VAL A 444 -12.02 -2.01 -13.82
C VAL A 444 -13.28 -2.86 -13.68
N HIS A 445 -13.73 -3.03 -12.43
CA HIS A 445 -15.06 -3.54 -12.13
C HIS A 445 -16.05 -2.44 -12.49
N GLN A 446 -16.88 -2.64 -13.51
CA GLN A 446 -17.94 -1.70 -13.82
C GLN A 446 -19.06 -1.82 -12.75
N ASP A 447 -19.90 -0.79 -12.62
CA ASP A 447 -21.04 -0.78 -11.70
C ASP A 447 -21.89 -2.05 -11.82
N ILE A 448 -22.50 -2.49 -10.71
CA ILE A 448 -23.31 -3.72 -10.63
C ILE A 448 -24.35 -3.77 -11.76
N ASP A 449 -25.02 -2.65 -12.02
CA ASP A 449 -26.06 -2.55 -13.07
C ASP A 449 -25.48 -2.74 -14.49
N SER A 450 -24.28 -2.24 -14.73
CA SER A 450 -23.59 -2.40 -16.03
C SER A 450 -23.10 -3.83 -16.24
N PHE A 451 -22.64 -4.49 -15.18
CA PHE A 451 -22.23 -5.90 -15.23
C PHE A 451 -23.40 -6.81 -15.58
N GLU A 452 -24.56 -6.61 -14.95
CA GLU A 452 -25.76 -7.40 -15.23
C GLU A 452 -26.24 -7.20 -16.67
N ALA A 453 -26.29 -5.95 -17.13
CA ALA A 453 -26.68 -5.63 -18.51
C ALA A 453 -25.74 -6.25 -19.55
N GLU A 454 -24.42 -6.17 -19.35
CA GLU A 454 -23.43 -6.73 -20.26
C GLU A 454 -23.48 -8.27 -20.27
N LEU A 455 -23.63 -8.90 -19.10
CA LEU A 455 -23.77 -10.34 -18.98
C LEU A 455 -25.01 -10.85 -19.73
N ILE A 456 -26.16 -10.19 -19.55
CA ILE A 456 -27.41 -10.54 -20.24
C ILE A 456 -27.26 -10.35 -21.75
N ALA A 457 -26.67 -9.23 -22.21
CA ALA A 457 -26.45 -8.98 -23.63
C ALA A 457 -25.61 -10.09 -24.28
N ARG A 458 -24.51 -10.51 -23.65
CA ARG A 458 -23.66 -11.61 -24.14
C ARG A 458 -24.37 -12.95 -24.14
N LEU A 459 -25.23 -13.20 -23.15
CA LEU A 459 -26.03 -14.42 -23.10
C LEU A 459 -27.05 -14.47 -24.24
N VAL A 460 -27.70 -13.33 -24.54
CA VAL A 460 -28.63 -13.20 -25.67
C VAL A 460 -27.93 -13.43 -27.00
N ASP A 461 -26.75 -12.83 -27.20
CA ASP A 461 -25.95 -13.03 -28.42
C ASP A 461 -25.58 -14.49 -28.62
N PHE A 462 -25.13 -15.17 -27.56
CA PHE A 462 -24.80 -16.60 -27.59
C PHE A 462 -26.03 -17.45 -27.96
N VAL A 463 -27.18 -17.19 -27.34
CA VAL A 463 -28.42 -17.93 -27.62
C VAL A 463 -28.89 -17.72 -29.06
N LYS A 464 -28.76 -16.51 -29.62
CA LYS A 464 -29.08 -16.23 -31.02
C LYS A 464 -28.17 -17.02 -31.98
N LEU A 465 -26.86 -16.99 -31.73
CA LEU A 465 -25.86 -17.72 -32.53
C LEU A 465 -26.08 -19.24 -32.49
N ASP A 466 -26.42 -19.77 -31.32
CA ASP A 466 -26.64 -21.20 -31.12
C ASP A 466 -28.01 -21.68 -31.62
N ALA A 467 -28.95 -20.76 -31.88
CA ALA A 467 -30.22 -21.05 -32.55
C ALA A 467 -30.09 -21.04 -34.08
N THR A 468 -29.06 -20.39 -34.63
CA THR A 468 -28.75 -20.38 -36.06
C THR A 468 -27.85 -21.53 -36.52
N ARG A 469 -27.30 -22.32 -35.58
CA ARG A 469 -26.61 -23.58 -35.82
C ARG A 469 -27.58 -24.75 -35.64
#